data_AF-A0A2J8LSM9-F1
#
_entry.id   AF-A0A2J8LSM9-F1
#
_cell.length_a   1.000
_cell.length_b   1.000
_cell.length_c   1.000
_cell.angle_alpha   90.00
_cell.angle_beta   90.00
_cell.angle_gamma   90.00
#
_symmetry.space_group_name_H-M   'P 1'
#
loop_
_entity.id
_entity.type
_entity.pdbx_description
1 polymer ?
#
loop_
_entity_poly.entity_id
_entity_poly.type
_entity_poly.pdbx_seq_one_letter_code
_entity_poly.pdbx_strand_id
1 'polypeptide(L)'
;MAASKVKQDMPPPGGYGPIDYKRNLPRRGLSGYSMLAIGIGTLIYGHWSIMKWNRERRRLQIEDFEARIALLPLLQAETDRRTLQMLRENLEEEAIIMKDVPDWKDYRREPPYLVQPCQL
;
A
#
# COMPACT_ATOMS: atom_id res chain seq x y z
N MET A 1 93.91 21.04 21.79
CA MET A 1 92.92 20.07 22.32
C MET A 1 92.83 18.93 21.31
N ALA A 2 93.31 17.74 21.65
CA ALA A 2 93.35 16.59 20.74
C ALA A 2 91.92 16.14 20.37
N ALA A 3 91.62 16.06 19.07
CA ALA A 3 90.33 15.59 18.57
C ALA A 3 90.24 14.07 18.75
N SER A 4 89.18 13.60 19.40
CA SER A 4 88.92 12.18 19.64
C SER A 4 88.65 11.43 18.32
N LYS A 5 89.30 10.27 18.16
CA LYS A 5 89.19 9.36 17.01
C LYS A 5 87.91 8.51 17.10
N VAL A 6 86.73 9.14 17.12
CA VAL A 6 85.44 8.43 17.06
C VAL A 6 84.59 9.05 15.95
N LYS A 7 84.32 8.26 14.90
CA LYS A 7 83.43 8.65 13.81
C LYS A 7 82.00 8.42 14.27
N GLN A 8 81.36 9.48 14.75
CA GLN A 8 79.97 9.45 15.17
C GLN A 8 79.05 9.52 13.95
N ASP A 9 77.95 8.77 13.98
CA ASP A 9 76.93 8.88 12.95
C ASP A 9 76.12 10.15 13.19
N MET A 10 76.07 11.03 12.20
CA MET A 10 75.50 12.37 12.32
C MET A 10 74.46 12.54 11.20
N PRO A 11 73.35 13.26 11.45
CA PRO A 11 72.40 13.57 10.40
C PRO A 11 73.11 14.38 9.29
N PRO A 12 72.66 14.26 8.03
CA PRO A 12 73.27 14.97 6.93
C PRO A 12 73.28 16.48 7.18
N PRO A 13 74.32 17.21 6.75
CA PRO A 13 74.34 18.67 6.86
C PRO A 13 73.18 19.25 6.04
N GLY A 14 72.11 19.67 6.73
CA GLY A 14 70.83 20.08 6.14
C GLY A 14 69.59 19.39 6.74
N GLY A 15 69.77 18.34 7.55
CA GLY A 15 68.67 17.63 8.21
C GLY A 15 67.86 16.72 7.26
N TYR A 16 66.87 16.01 7.82
CA TYR A 16 65.96 15.18 7.04
C TYR A 16 64.83 16.03 6.45
N GLY A 17 64.31 15.62 5.28
CA GLY A 17 63.15 16.26 4.66
C GLY A 17 61.91 16.21 5.57
N PRO A 18 60.95 17.13 5.37
CA PRO A 18 59.74 17.15 6.17
C PRO A 18 58.94 15.86 5.96
N ILE A 19 58.66 15.17 7.06
CA ILE A 19 57.82 13.96 7.07
C ILE A 19 56.39 14.41 7.36
N ASP A 20 55.46 14.05 6.47
CA ASP A 20 54.04 14.32 6.67
C ASP A 20 53.49 13.44 7.79
N TYR A 21 53.51 13.97 9.01
CA TYR A 21 52.98 13.31 10.20
C TYR A 21 51.46 13.49 10.38
N LYS A 22 50.85 14.36 9.56
CA LYS A 22 49.41 14.67 9.64
C LYS A 22 48.60 13.70 8.80
N ARG A 23 47.41 13.37 9.30
CA ARG A 23 46.46 12.51 8.59
C ARG A 23 45.82 13.28 7.42
N ASN A 24 46.20 12.95 6.19
CA ASN A 24 45.65 13.53 4.97
C ASN A 24 44.40 12.76 4.50
N LEU A 25 43.21 13.14 4.99
CA LEU A 25 41.94 12.58 4.49
C LEU A 25 41.38 13.44 3.34
N PRO A 26 41.14 12.88 2.15
CA PRO A 26 40.48 13.60 1.09
C PRO A 26 39.01 13.84 1.48
N ARG A 27 38.59 15.11 1.51
CA ARG A 27 37.19 15.47 1.67
C ARG A 27 36.43 15.09 0.40
N ARG A 28 35.85 13.90 0.41
CA ARG A 28 34.96 13.40 -0.65
C ARG A 28 33.52 13.65 -0.25
N GLY A 29 32.71 14.21 -1.16
CA GLY A 29 31.27 14.41 -0.97
C GLY A 29 30.79 15.79 -1.39
N LEU A 30 29.48 15.88 -1.59
CA LEU A 30 28.76 17.13 -1.82
C LEU A 30 28.52 17.85 -0.47
N SER A 31 28.34 19.17 -0.51
CA SER A 31 27.94 19.95 0.68
C SER A 31 26.61 19.45 1.26
N GLY A 32 26.41 19.59 2.57
CA GLY A 32 25.17 19.17 3.24
C GLY A 32 23.92 19.81 2.62
N TYR A 33 24.00 21.10 2.28
CA TYR A 33 22.90 21.80 1.59
C TYR A 33 22.62 21.24 0.19
N SER A 34 23.67 20.86 -0.56
CA SER A 34 23.47 20.24 -1.88
C SER A 34 22.83 18.86 -1.78
N MET A 35 23.11 18.07 -0.74
CA MET A 35 22.43 16.79 -0.52
C MET A 35 20.94 17.00 -0.21
N LEU A 36 20.61 17.99 0.62
CA LEU A 36 19.21 18.34 0.91
C LEU A 36 18.47 18.85 -0.32
N ALA A 37 19.10 19.69 -1.14
CA ALA A 37 18.49 20.18 -2.37
C ALA A 37 18.17 19.04 -3.36
N ILE A 38 19.09 18.08 -3.52
CA ILE A 38 18.85 16.89 -4.35
C ILE A 38 17.72 16.04 -3.76
N GLY A 39 17.74 15.80 -2.45
CA GLY A 39 16.68 15.04 -1.78
C GLY A 39 15.30 15.68 -2.00
N ILE A 40 15.16 16.96 -1.74
CA ILE A 40 13.91 17.71 -1.96
C ILE A 40 13.51 17.71 -3.44
N GLY A 41 14.46 17.92 -4.35
CA GLY A 41 14.19 17.89 -5.80
C GLY A 41 13.63 16.55 -6.27
N THR A 42 14.21 15.43 -5.82
CA THR A 42 13.72 14.09 -6.15
C THR A 42 12.32 13.83 -5.57
N LEU A 43 12.06 14.27 -4.34
CA LEU A 43 10.74 14.14 -3.71
C LEU A 43 9.67 14.94 -4.45
N ILE A 44 9.94 16.20 -4.81
CA ILE A 44 9.00 17.05 -5.55
C ILE A 44 8.66 16.40 -6.90
N TYR A 45 9.67 15.92 -7.63
CA TYR A 45 9.46 15.23 -8.89
C TYR A 45 8.67 13.93 -8.72
N GLY A 46 9.00 13.13 -7.71
CA GLY A 46 8.30 11.90 -7.36
C GLY A 46 6.82 12.16 -7.08
N HIS A 47 6.50 13.13 -6.21
CA HIS A 47 5.12 13.50 -5.91
C HIS A 47 4.36 13.98 -7.13
N TRP A 48 4.97 14.80 -8.00
CA TRP A 48 4.33 15.25 -9.24
C TRP A 48 3.97 14.08 -10.17
N SER A 49 4.89 13.13 -10.34
CA SER A 49 4.67 11.94 -11.18
C SER A 49 3.54 11.05 -10.63
N ILE A 50 3.52 10.82 -9.31
CA ILE A 50 2.48 10.04 -8.62
C ILE A 50 1.12 10.74 -8.74
N MET A 51 1.06 12.07 -8.60
CA MET A 51 -0.18 12.81 -8.77
C MET A 51 -0.76 12.67 -10.17
N LYS A 52 0.08 12.71 -11.21
CA LYS A 52 -0.35 12.48 -12.60
C LYS A 52 -0.91 11.05 -12.76
N TRP A 53 -0.20 10.05 -12.24
CA TRP A 53 -0.63 8.66 -12.30
C TRP A 53 -1.93 8.38 -11.54
N ASN A 54 -2.11 8.97 -10.35
CA ASN A 54 -3.31 8.79 -9.54
C ASN A 54 -4.57 9.34 -10.23
N ARG A 55 -4.43 10.40 -11.03
CA ARG A 55 -5.54 10.92 -11.85
C ARG A 55 -5.95 9.92 -12.92
N GLU A 56 -4.98 9.28 -13.56
CA GLU A 56 -5.25 8.25 -14.57
C GLU A 56 -5.90 7.02 -13.96
N ARG A 57 -5.35 6.53 -12.84
CA ARG A 57 -5.95 5.44 -12.06
C ARG A 57 -7.41 5.71 -11.69
N ARG A 58 -7.75 6.96 -11.34
CA ARG A 58 -9.13 7.34 -11.03
C ARG A 58 -10.04 7.27 -12.25
N ARG A 59 -9.56 7.62 -13.45
CA ARG A 59 -10.33 7.49 -14.69
C ARG A 59 -10.65 6.03 -14.98
N LEU A 60 -9.64 5.16 -14.92
CA LEU A 60 -9.81 3.73 -15.08
C LEU A 60 -10.80 3.14 -14.05
N GLN A 61 -10.72 3.57 -12.79
CA GLN A 61 -11.68 3.15 -11.77
C GLN A 61 -13.12 3.58 -12.08
N ILE A 62 -13.31 4.78 -12.65
CA ILE A 62 -14.64 5.25 -13.05
C ILE A 62 -15.16 4.37 -14.19
N GLU A 63 -14.34 4.07 -15.20
CA GLU A 63 -14.70 3.17 -16.31
C GLU A 63 -15.11 1.78 -15.80
N ASP A 64 -14.35 1.20 -14.85
CA ASP A 64 -14.67 -0.07 -14.21
C ASP A 64 -16.01 -0.02 -13.47
N PHE A 65 -16.29 1.06 -12.74
CA PHE A 65 -17.56 1.23 -12.03
C PHE A 65 -18.73 1.43 -13.00
N GLU A 66 -18.56 2.20 -14.06
CA GLU A 66 -19.58 2.39 -15.09
C GLU A 66 -19.93 1.07 -15.77
N ALA A 67 -18.92 0.27 -16.14
CA ALA A 67 -19.10 -1.07 -16.69
C ALA A 67 -19.87 -1.98 -15.71
N ARG A 68 -19.55 -1.91 -14.42
CA ARG A 68 -20.26 -2.68 -13.39
C ARG A 68 -21.70 -2.22 -13.20
N ILE A 69 -21.96 -0.92 -13.16
CA ILE A 69 -23.31 -0.35 -13.01
C ILE A 69 -24.19 -0.77 -14.19
N ALA A 70 -23.63 -0.79 -15.41
CA ALA A 70 -24.34 -1.24 -16.60
C ALA A 70 -24.78 -2.71 -16.52
N LEU A 71 -23.94 -3.58 -15.93
CA LEU A 71 -24.23 -5.02 -15.76
C LEU A 71 -25.06 -5.34 -14.51
N LEU A 72 -25.06 -4.45 -13.51
CA LEU A 72 -25.74 -4.63 -12.24
C LEU A 72 -27.21 -5.10 -12.36
N PRO A 73 -28.08 -4.50 -13.20
CA PRO A 73 -29.48 -4.92 -13.27
C PRO A 73 -29.63 -6.37 -13.76
N LEU A 74 -28.77 -6.83 -14.67
CA LEU A 74 -28.78 -8.22 -15.14
C LEU A 74 -28.37 -9.18 -14.03
N LEU A 75 -27.26 -8.87 -13.34
CA LEU A 75 -26.77 -9.68 -12.22
C LEU A 75 -27.77 -9.74 -11.06
N GLN A 76 -28.44 -8.62 -10.79
CA GLN A 76 -29.50 -8.54 -9.79
C GLN A 76 -30.67 -9.46 -10.18
N ALA A 77 -31.14 -9.39 -11.42
CA ALA A 77 -32.23 -10.23 -11.90
C ALA A 77 -31.90 -11.73 -11.84
N GLU A 78 -30.67 -12.13 -12.15
CA GLU A 78 -30.27 -13.53 -11.99
C GLU A 78 -30.22 -13.96 -10.53
N THR A 79 -29.71 -13.10 -9.65
CA THR A 79 -29.62 -13.36 -8.21
C THR A 79 -31.02 -13.50 -7.61
N ASP A 80 -31.94 -12.59 -7.95
CA ASP A 80 -33.33 -12.63 -7.50
C ASP A 80 -34.05 -13.90 -7.96
N ARG A 81 -33.79 -14.36 -9.20
CA ARG A 81 -34.35 -15.65 -9.67
C ARG A 81 -33.83 -16.83 -8.86
N ARG A 82 -32.51 -16.88 -8.62
CA ARG A 82 -31.88 -17.97 -7.85
C ARG A 82 -32.38 -17.99 -6.40
N THR A 83 -32.48 -16.83 -5.75
CA THR A 83 -32.96 -16.76 -4.36
C THR A 83 -34.42 -17.18 -4.25
N LEU A 84 -35.29 -16.73 -5.16
CA LEU A 84 -36.70 -17.15 -5.18
C LEU A 84 -36.87 -18.66 -5.44
N GLN A 85 -36.04 -19.24 -6.30
CA GLN A 85 -36.02 -20.70 -6.53
C GLN A 85 -35.65 -21.45 -5.25
N MET A 86 -34.53 -21.10 -4.61
CA MET A 86 -34.10 -21.74 -3.36
C MET A 86 -35.12 -21.57 -2.23
N LEU A 87 -35.68 -20.37 -2.06
CA LEU A 87 -36.72 -20.12 -1.06
C LEU A 87 -37.96 -20.97 -1.31
N ARG A 88 -38.35 -21.14 -2.57
CA ARG A 88 -39.47 -22.00 -2.94
C ARG A 88 -39.20 -23.45 -2.59
N GLU A 89 -38.04 -23.98 -2.94
CA GLU A 89 -37.63 -25.36 -2.63
C GLU A 89 -37.62 -25.59 -1.11
N ASN A 90 -36.99 -24.69 -0.34
CA ASN A 90 -36.96 -24.77 1.12
C ASN A 90 -38.38 -24.76 1.71
N LEU A 91 -39.28 -23.89 1.24
CA LEU A 91 -40.66 -23.84 1.73
C LEU A 91 -41.46 -25.09 1.34
N GLU A 92 -41.18 -25.71 0.20
CA GLU A 92 -41.80 -26.98 -0.21
C GLU A 92 -41.30 -28.14 0.67
N GLU A 93 -40.01 -28.19 1.00
CA GLU A 93 -39.41 -29.19 1.90
C GLU A 93 -39.88 -29.00 3.36
N GLU A 94 -39.87 -27.77 3.88
CA GLU A 94 -40.36 -27.44 5.21
C GLU A 94 -41.83 -27.87 5.39
N ALA A 95 -42.67 -27.62 4.38
CA ALA A 95 -44.07 -28.04 4.41
C ALA A 95 -44.25 -29.57 4.37
N ILE A 96 -43.26 -30.33 3.88
CA ILE A 96 -43.26 -31.80 3.94
C ILE A 96 -42.80 -32.28 5.31
N ILE A 97 -41.73 -31.71 5.85
CA ILE A 97 -41.09 -32.14 7.09
C ILE A 97 -41.90 -31.74 8.34
N MET A 98 -42.49 -30.55 8.36
CA MET A 98 -43.12 -29.95 9.56
C MET A 98 -44.61 -30.23 9.71
N LYS A 99 -45.17 -31.19 8.95
CA LYS A 99 -46.61 -31.50 8.97
C LYS A 99 -47.15 -31.91 10.35
N ASP A 100 -46.31 -32.59 11.13
CA ASP A 100 -46.72 -33.27 12.35
C ASP A 100 -46.43 -32.45 13.62
N VAL A 101 -45.83 -31.26 13.48
CA VAL A 101 -45.45 -30.40 14.62
C VAL A 101 -46.60 -29.43 14.94
N PRO A 102 -47.19 -29.49 16.16
CA PRO A 102 -48.22 -28.56 16.56
C PRO A 102 -47.67 -27.13 16.68
N ASP A 103 -48.48 -26.13 16.32
CA ASP A 103 -48.17 -24.68 16.31
C ASP A 103 -47.06 -24.20 15.35
N TRP A 104 -46.65 -25.02 14.38
CA TRP A 104 -45.74 -24.56 13.31
C TRP A 104 -46.44 -23.64 12.32
N LYS A 105 -45.86 -22.46 12.06
CA LYS A 105 -46.40 -21.47 11.13
C LYS A 105 -45.86 -21.69 9.73
N ASP A 106 -46.76 -21.87 8.77
CA ASP A 106 -46.42 -21.93 7.35
C ASP A 106 -46.06 -20.52 6.84
N TYR A 107 -44.76 -20.28 6.67
CA TYR A 107 -44.21 -19.00 6.23
C TYR A 107 -44.64 -18.59 4.81
N ARG A 108 -45.31 -19.48 4.05
CA ARG A 108 -45.97 -19.10 2.79
C ARG A 108 -47.13 -18.13 2.99
N ARG A 109 -47.79 -18.17 4.16
CA ARG A 109 -48.99 -17.35 4.45
C ARG A 109 -48.67 -16.12 5.28
N GLU A 110 -47.76 -16.25 6.23
CA GLU A 110 -47.38 -15.16 7.13
C GLU A 110 -45.84 -15.03 7.18
N PRO A 111 -45.28 -13.88 6.78
CA PRO A 111 -43.84 -13.66 6.95
C PRO A 111 -43.48 -13.59 8.44
N PRO A 112 -42.26 -14.00 8.82
CA PRO A 112 -41.80 -13.99 10.22
C PRO A 112 -41.57 -12.58 10.78
N TYR A 113 -41.65 -11.54 9.95
CA TYR A 113 -41.47 -10.14 10.32
C TYR A 113 -42.78 -9.36 10.18
N LEU A 114 -42.94 -8.35 11.03
CA LEU A 114 -44.07 -7.42 10.94
C LEU A 114 -43.91 -6.56 9.68
N VAL A 115 -44.89 -6.63 8.78
CA VAL A 115 -44.93 -5.78 7.59
C VAL A 115 -45.33 -4.36 8.05
N GLN A 116 -44.39 -3.42 8.02
CA GLN A 116 -44.71 -2.03 8.31
C GLN A 116 -45.51 -1.45 7.14
N PRO A 117 -46.66 -0.78 7.39
CA PRO A 117 -47.36 -0.07 6.34
C PRO A 117 -46.44 1.04 5.79
N CYS A 118 -46.36 1.14 4.48
CA CYS A 118 -45.56 2.16 3.81
C CYS A 118 -46.10 3.54 4.21
N GLN A 119 -45.37 4.26 5.07
CA GLN A 119 -45.69 5.64 5.42
C GLN A 119 -45.17 6.52 4.27
N LEU A 120 -46.05 6.82 3.30
CA LEU A 120 -45.82 7.83 2.28
C LEU A 120 -46.07 9.23 2.84
#